data_AF-A0A7C4WJV1-F1
#
_entry.id   AF-A0A7C4WJV1-F1
#
_cell.length_a   1.000
_cell.length_b   1.000
_cell.length_c   1.000
_cell.angle_alpha   90.00
_cell.angle_beta   90.00
_cell.angle_gamma   90.00
#
_symmetry.space_group_name_H-M   'P 1'
#
loop_
_entity.id
_entity.type
_entity.pdbx_description
1 polymer ?
#
loop_
_entity_poly.entity_id
_entity_poly.type
_entity_poly.pdbx_seq_one_letter_code
_entity_poly.pdbx_strand_id
1 'polypeptide(L)' 'MSVVKQIIYFKEPGSENTDAVLDYVLKRVKEGSIKTVVVASTSGETGVKFARALKGLCNVVVVSHEEMNREFKSLKKKL' A
#
# COMPACT_ATOMS: atom_id res chain seq x y z
N MET A 1 -14.95 21.72 16.37
CA MET A 1 -14.22 20.45 16.58
C MET A 1 -12.92 20.53 15.79
N SER A 2 -11.76 20.36 16.41
CA SER A 2 -10.47 20.27 15.70
C SER A 2 -10.01 18.80 15.64
N VAL A 3 -9.36 18.41 14.55
CA VAL A 3 -8.80 17.07 14.36
C VAL A 3 -7.31 17.22 14.09
N VAL A 4 -6.49 16.44 14.80
CA VAL A 4 -5.04 16.40 14.60
C VAL A 4 -4.70 15.25 13.65
N LYS A 5 -3.81 15.49 12.68
CA LYS A 5 -3.31 14.49 11.73
C LYS A 5 -1.79 14.57 11.63
N GLN A 6 -1.16 13.40 11.50
CA GLN A 6 0.27 13.28 11.32
C GLN A 6 0.63 13.33 9.82
N ILE A 7 1.70 14.05 9.49
CA ILE A 7 2.36 14.05 8.18
C ILE A 7 3.83 13.74 8.36
N ILE A 8 4.43 13.07 7.37
CA ILE A 8 5.83 12.65 7.40
C ILE A 8 6.47 13.01 6.08
N TYR A 9 7.67 13.57 6.17
CA TYR A 9 8.50 13.91 5.05
C TYR A 9 9.74 13.02 5.07
N PHE A 10 9.96 12.30 3.96
CA PHE A 10 11.21 11.56 3.75
C PHE A 10 12.23 12.52 3.16
N LYS A 11 13.47 12.45 3.67
CA LYS A 11 14.54 13.33 3.22
C LYS A 11 14.92 13.07 1.76
N GLU A 12 15.06 11.79 1.42
CA GLU A 12 15.43 11.34 0.08
C GLU A 12 14.30 10.49 -0.53
N PRO A 13 14.07 10.58 -1.84
CA PRO A 13 13.14 9.70 -2.54
C PRO A 13 13.76 8.31 -2.74
N GLY A 14 12.92 7.28 -2.85
CA GLY A 14 13.39 5.94 -3.22
C GLY A 14 12.57 4.80 -2.61
N SER A 15 12.89 3.58 -3.07
CA SER A 15 12.21 2.35 -2.66
C SER A 15 12.43 1.98 -1.19
N GLU A 16 13.50 2.46 -0.58
CA GLU A 16 13.82 2.30 0.84
C GLU A 16 12.72 2.83 1.77
N ASN A 17 11.91 3.78 1.29
CA ASN A 17 10.81 4.36 2.05
C ASN A 17 9.56 3.48 2.08
N THR A 18 9.46 2.46 1.22
CA THR A 18 8.22 1.71 0.97
C THR A 18 7.69 1.02 2.24
N ASP A 19 8.57 0.46 3.06
CA ASP A 19 8.19 -0.15 4.34
C ASP A 19 7.62 0.87 5.33
N ALA A 20 8.31 2.00 5.49
CA ALA A 20 7.84 3.08 6.35
C ALA A 20 6.48 3.62 5.87
N VAL A 21 6.31 3.83 4.55
CA VAL A 21 5.03 4.25 3.97
C VAL A 21 3.92 3.25 4.31
N LEU A 22 4.18 1.94 4.17
CA LEU A 22 3.20 0.92 4.49
C LEU A 22 2.78 0.97 5.97
N ASP A 23 3.72 1.15 6.90
CA ASP A 23 3.42 1.27 8.34
C ASP A 23 2.49 2.45 8.64
N TYR A 24 2.74 3.61 8.01
CA TYR A 24 1.89 4.78 8.19
C TYR A 24 0.53 4.65 7.51
N VAL A 25 0.46 4.01 6.36
CA VAL A 25 -0.81 3.69 5.69
C VAL A 25 -1.65 2.75 6.57
N LEU A 26 -1.04 1.72 7.17
CA LEU A 26 -1.73 0.79 8.05
C LEU A 26 -2.29 1.49 9.28
N LYS A 27 -1.52 2.39 9.92
CA LYS A 27 -2.01 3.24 11.01
C LYS A 27 -3.20 4.09 10.56
N ARG A 28 -3.09 4.74 9.39
CA ARG A 28 -4.12 5.63 8.86
C ARG A 28 -5.41 4.89 8.49
N VAL A 29 -5.32 3.66 7.97
CA VAL A 29 -6.47 2.79 7.67
C VAL A 29 -7.18 2.38 8.96
N LYS A 30 -6.42 2.04 10.02
CA LYS A 30 -6.99 1.65 11.33
C LYS A 30 -7.76 2.77 12.03
N GLU A 31 -7.57 4.04 11.64
CA GLU A 31 -8.43 5.15 12.09
C GLU A 31 -9.88 5.06 11.55
N GLY A 32 -10.18 4.12 10.65
CA GLY A 32 -11.55 3.70 10.32
C GLY A 32 -12.27 4.48 9.22
N SER A 33 -11.66 5.53 8.67
CA SER A 33 -12.26 6.35 7.60
C SER A 33 -11.91 5.94 6.17
N ILE A 34 -11.03 4.93 5.99
CA ILE A 34 -10.53 4.51 4.68
C ILE A 34 -11.04 3.12 4.34
N LYS A 35 -11.76 3.00 3.22
CA LYS A 35 -12.27 1.72 2.70
C LYS A 35 -11.41 1.14 1.58
N THR A 36 -10.59 1.97 0.93
CA THR A 36 -9.81 1.55 -0.24
C THR A 36 -8.47 2.26 -0.27
N VAL A 37 -7.41 1.50 -0.52
CA VAL A 37 -6.05 1.97 -0.76
C VAL A 37 -5.68 1.64 -2.20
N VAL A 38 -5.28 2.65 -2.96
CA VAL A 38 -4.82 2.51 -4.34
C VAL A 38 -3.30 2.59 -4.36
N VAL A 39 -2.64 1.60 -4.95
CA VAL A 39 -1.18 1.46 -4.97
C VAL A 39 -0.69 1.41 -6.41
N ALA A 40 0.17 2.36 -6.78
CA ALA A 40 0.91 2.30 -8.04
C ALA A 40 2.07 1.31 -7.90
N SER A 41 2.16 0.31 -8.78
CA SER A 41 3.18 -0.72 -8.70
C SER A 41 3.36 -1.41 -10.06
N THR A 42 4.42 -1.06 -10.79
CA THR A 42 4.71 -1.64 -12.12
C THR A 42 5.09 -3.13 -12.02
N SER A 43 6.08 -3.50 -11.21
CA SER A 43 6.51 -4.91 -11.08
C SER A 43 5.45 -5.79 -10.40
N GLY A 44 4.69 -5.21 -9.48
CA GLY A 44 3.72 -5.89 -8.63
C GLY A 44 4.19 -6.12 -7.20
N GLU A 45 5.47 -5.90 -6.92
CA GLU A 45 6.09 -6.15 -5.61
C GLU A 45 5.43 -5.31 -4.51
N THR A 46 5.38 -3.99 -4.69
CA THR A 46 4.73 -3.06 -3.74
C THR A 46 3.25 -3.38 -3.57
N GLY A 47 2.56 -3.70 -4.67
CA GLY A 47 1.15 -4.09 -4.64
C GLY A 47 0.89 -5.33 -3.77
N VAL A 48 1.68 -6.39 -3.94
CA VAL A 48 1.56 -7.62 -3.15
C VAL A 48 1.87 -7.35 -1.67
N LYS A 49 2.88 -6.52 -1.39
CA LYS A 49 3.26 -6.13 -0.03
C LYS A 49 2.11 -5.43 0.70
N PHE A 50 1.51 -4.43 0.05
CA PHE A 50 0.35 -3.71 0.58
C PHE A 50 -0.89 -4.60 0.74
N ALA A 51 -1.17 -5.43 -0.27
CA ALA A 51 -2.31 -6.35 -0.22
C ALA A 51 -2.21 -7.37 0.93
N ARG A 52 -1.00 -7.84 1.24
CA ARG A 52 -0.75 -8.70 2.41
C ARG A 52 -1.01 -7.97 3.72
N ALA A 53 -0.40 -6.82 3.91
CA ALA A 53 -0.44 -6.08 5.17
C ALA A 53 -1.82 -5.49 5.48
N LEU A 54 -2.61 -5.16 4.46
CA LEU A 54 -3.95 -4.57 4.60
C LEU A 54 -5.10 -5.59 4.46
N LYS A 55 -4.78 -6.88 4.34
CA LYS A 55 -5.78 -7.95 4.19
C LYS A 55 -6.80 -7.91 5.33
N GLY A 56 -8.08 -7.85 4.98
CA GLY A 56 -9.18 -7.78 5.94
C GLY A 56 -9.41 -6.42 6.59
N LEU A 57 -8.57 -5.42 6.32
CA LEU A 57 -8.75 -4.06 6.84
C LEU A 57 -9.43 -3.13 5.84
N CYS A 58 -9.07 -3.23 4.56
CA CYS A 58 -9.64 -2.41 3.49
C CYS A 58 -9.40 -3.07 2.12
N ASN A 59 -10.04 -2.54 1.08
CA ASN A 59 -9.77 -2.97 -0.29
C ASN A 59 -8.43 -2.42 -0.78
N VAL A 60 -7.62 -3.25 -1.44
CA VAL A 60 -6.37 -2.83 -2.08
C VAL A 60 -6.51 -2.94 -3.59
N VAL A 61 -6.37 -1.80 -4.28
CA VAL A 61 -6.38 -1.72 -5.74
C VAL A 61 -4.96 -1.42 -6.21
N VAL A 62 -4.39 -2.34 -6.98
CA VAL A 62 -3.03 -2.18 -7.52
C VAL A 62 -3.13 -1.79 -8.99
N VAL A 63 -2.49 -0.68 -9.35
CA VAL A 63 -2.45 -0.14 -10.71
C VAL A 63 -1.02 -0.25 -11.24
N SER A 64 -0.89 -0.78 -12.45
CA SER A 64 0.38 -0.93 -13.16
C SER A 64 0.27 -0.28 -14.54
N HIS A 65 1.38 0.25 -15.05
CA HIS A 65 1.50 0.71 -16.43
C HIS A 65 1.60 -0.48 -17.42
N GLU A 66 2.07 -1.62 -16.95
CA GLU A 66 2.35 -2.80 -17.78
C GLU A 66 1.78 -4.08 -17.16
N GLU A 67 1.87 -5.21 -17.88
CA GLU A 67 1.46 -6.49 -17.32
C GLU A 67 2.35 -6.87 -16.14
N MET A 68 1.72 -7.14 -14.99
CA MET A 68 2.40 -7.48 -13.76
C MET A 68 3.22 -8.78 -13.90
N ASN A 69 4.41 -8.81 -13.30
CA ASN A 69 5.29 -9.98 -13.33
C ASN A 69 4.55 -11.24 -12.87
N ARG A 70 4.75 -12.35 -13.60
CA ARG A 70 4.09 -13.65 -13.38
C ARG A 70 4.22 -14.16 -11.95
N GLU A 71 5.36 -13.92 -11.30
CA GLU A 71 5.59 -14.31 -9.91
C GLU A 71 4.58 -13.63 -8.98
N PHE A 72 4.53 -12.31 -8.98
CA PHE A 72 3.60 -11.54 -8.17
C PHE A 72 2.14 -11.76 -8.58
N LYS A 73 1.88 -12.05 -9.87
CA LYS A 73 0.56 -12.40 -10.38
C LYS A 73 0.05 -13.70 -9.78
N SER A 74 0.93 -14.66 -9.54
CA SER A 74 0.59 -15.91 -8.85
C SER A 74 0.31 -15.71 -7.36
N LEU A 75 1.06 -14.81 -6.70
CA LEU A 75 0.89 -14.47 -5.29
C LEU A 75 -0.44 -13.75 -5.03
N LYS A 76 -0.89 -12.91 -5.97
CA LYS A 76 -2.23 -12.28 -5.91
C LYS A 76 -3.35 -13.30 -5.75
N LYS A 77 -3.27 -14.47 -6.39
CA LYS A 77 -4.32 -15.51 -6.29
C LYS A 77 -4.47 -16.12 -4.90
N LYS A 78 -3.47 -15.95 -4.02
CA LYS A 78 -3.45 -16.50 -2.66
C LYS A 78 -3.88 -15.48 -1.59
N LEU A 79 -4.10 -14.23 -1.99
CA LEU A 79 -4.47 -13.13 -1.10
C LEU A 79 -5.97 -12.93 -1.08
#